data_AF-A0A433XKB6-F1
#
_entry.id   AF-A0A433XKB6-F1
#
_cell.length_a   1.000
_cell.length_b   1.000
_cell.length_c   1.000
_cell.angle_alpha   90.00
_cell.angle_beta   90.00
_cell.angle_gamma   90.00
#
_symmetry.space_group_name_H-M   'P 1'
#
loop_
_entity.id
_entity.type
_entity.pdbx_description
1 polymer ?
#
loop_
_entity_poly.entity_id
_entity_poly.type
_entity_poly.pdbx_seq_one_letter_code
_entity_poly.pdbx_strand_id
1 'polypeptide(L)' 'MSTTHCTQLANRFEALAAEGLVDVKFFVRNLDEATTERVCSEVNALYAALDAGQHELLDFKDSRRA' A
#
# COMPACT_ATOMS: atom_id res chain seq x y z
N MET A 1 -18.95 14.47 -7.66
CA MET A 1 -18.47 13.13 -8.07
C MET A 1 -18.01 12.43 -6.80
N SER A 2 -18.54 11.25 -6.49
CA SER A 2 -18.04 10.48 -5.35
C SER A 2 -16.60 10.05 -5.66
N THR A 3 -15.68 10.35 -4.76
CA THR A 3 -14.29 9.92 -4.87
C THR A 3 -14.24 8.40 -4.66
N THR A 4 -13.79 7.64 -5.66
CA THR A 4 -13.60 6.19 -5.51
C THR A 4 -12.33 5.92 -4.72
N HIS A 5 -12.20 4.71 -4.16
CA HIS A 5 -10.96 4.30 -3.49
C HIS A 5 -9.77 4.34 -4.45
N CYS A 6 -9.97 4.02 -5.74
CA CYS A 6 -8.90 4.12 -6.72
C CYS A 6 -8.50 5.57 -7.02
N THR A 7 -9.43 6.52 -7.05
CA THR A 7 -9.08 7.94 -7.17
C THR A 7 -8.30 8.43 -5.95
N GLN A 8 -8.70 8.02 -4.74
CA GLN A 8 -7.96 8.35 -3.52
C GLN A 8 -6.52 7.79 -3.55
N LEU A 9 -6.38 6.51 -3.94
CA LEU A 9 -5.09 5.85 -4.00
C LEU A 9 -4.18 6.46 -5.07
N ALA A 10 -4.74 6.79 -6.24
CA ALA A 10 -4.01 7.45 -7.33
C ALA A 10 -3.42 8.78 -6.87
N ASN A 11 -4.22 9.65 -6.22
CA ASN A 11 -3.74 10.92 -5.70
C ASN A 11 -2.62 10.74 -4.66
N ARG A 12 -2.70 9.72 -3.79
CA ARG A 12 -1.64 9.41 -2.84
C ARG A 12 -0.37 8.97 -3.55
N PHE A 13 -0.46 8.16 -4.60
CA PHE A 13 0.71 7.69 -5.35
C PHE A 13 1.38 8.78 -6.18
N GLU A 14 0.61 9.75 -6.69
CA GLU A 14 1.19 10.95 -7.30
C GLU A 14 2.05 11.74 -6.30
N ALA A 15 1.57 11.90 -5.07
CA ALA A 15 2.33 12.55 -4.00
C ALA A 15 3.58 11.74 -3.61
N LEU A 16 3.44 10.43 -3.41
CA LEU A 16 4.58 9.56 -3.06
C LEU A 16 5.62 9.49 -4.18
N ALA A 17 5.20 9.53 -5.45
CA ALA A 17 6.12 9.59 -6.58
C ALA A 17 6.96 10.89 -6.55
N ALA A 18 6.34 12.02 -6.19
CA ALA A 18 7.07 13.28 -6.00
C ALA A 18 8.07 13.22 -4.82
N GLU A 19 7.82 12.36 -3.84
CA GLU A 19 8.73 12.07 -2.71
C GLU A 19 9.81 11.02 -3.04
N GLY A 20 9.80 10.45 -4.25
CA GLY A 20 10.83 9.53 -4.73
C GLY A 20 10.42 8.05 -4.76
N LEU A 21 9.14 7.73 -4.56
CA LEU A 21 8.61 6.38 -4.76
C LEU A 21 8.74 5.99 -6.25
N VAL A 22 9.48 4.91 -6.52
CA VAL A 22 9.77 4.47 -7.90
C VAL A 22 8.79 3.43 -8.42
N ASP A 23 8.48 2.41 -7.62
CA ASP A 23 7.60 1.30 -8.02
C ASP A 23 6.95 0.67 -6.78
N VAL A 24 5.72 0.17 -6.94
CA VAL A 24 4.99 -0.57 -5.91
C VAL A 24 4.27 -1.75 -6.56
N LYS A 25 4.47 -2.94 -6.01
CA LYS A 25 3.80 -4.17 -6.46
C LYS A 25 2.96 -4.75 -5.35
N PHE A 26 1.69 -5.01 -5.65
CA PHE A 26 0.76 -5.69 -4.78
C PHE A 26 0.59 -7.14 -5.22
N PHE A 27 0.75 -8.07 -4.28
CA PHE A 27 0.49 -9.49 -4.50
C PHE A 27 -0.90 -9.82 -3.99
N VAL A 28 -1.82 -10.08 -4.92
CA VAL A 28 -3.20 -10.47 -4.61
C VAL A 28 -3.32 -11.98 -4.69
N ARG A 29 -3.75 -12.62 -3.59
CA ARG A 29 -3.82 -14.09 -3.52
C ARG A 29 -5.02 -14.69 -4.27
N ASN A 30 -6.16 -14.01 -4.25
CA ASN A 30 -7.41 -14.50 -4.84
C ASN A 30 -7.84 -13.59 -6.01
N LEU A 31 -7.19 -13.75 -7.16
CA LEU A 31 -7.44 -12.89 -8.34
C LEU A 31 -8.88 -12.97 -8.84
N ASP A 32 -9.51 -14.14 -8.72
CA ASP A 32 -10.89 -14.37 -9.19
C ASP A 32 -11.94 -13.58 -8.39
N GLU A 33 -11.62 -13.18 -7.15
CA GLU A 33 -12.52 -12.46 -6.24
C GLU A 33 -12.13 -10.98 -6.05
N ALA A 34 -10.96 -10.59 -6.56
CA ALA A 34 -10.38 -9.28 -6.33
C ALA A 34 -10.84 -8.30 -7.42
N THR A 35 -11.85 -7.49 -7.10
CA THR A 35 -12.19 -6.33 -7.93
C THR A 35 -11.18 -5.21 -7.74
N THR A 36 -10.94 -4.41 -8.77
CA THR A 36 -10.02 -3.26 -8.70
C THR A 36 -10.38 -2.32 -7.55
N GLU A 37 -11.66 -2.02 -7.37
CA GLU A 37 -12.12 -1.12 -6.30
C GLU A 37 -11.87 -1.72 -4.91
N ARG A 38 -12.06 -3.03 -4.75
CA ARG A 38 -11.74 -3.73 -3.49
C ARG A 38 -10.25 -3.67 -3.21
N VAL A 39 -9.40 -3.91 -4.20
CA VAL A 39 -7.94 -3.78 -4.04
C VAL A 39 -7.57 -2.35 -3.62
N CYS A 40 -8.11 -1.33 -4.29
CA CYS A 40 -7.87 0.06 -3.90
C CYS A 40 -8.34 0.36 -2.46
N SER A 41 -9.48 -0.20 -2.04
CA SER A 41 -10.00 -0.04 -0.67
C SER A 41 -9.05 -0.66 0.37
N GLU A 42 -8.60 -1.89 0.15
CA GLU A 42 -7.66 -2.61 1.03
C GLU A 42 -6.31 -1.88 1.14
N VAL A 43 -5.78 -1.35 0.04
CA VAL A 43 -4.53 -0.58 0.05
C VAL A 43 -4.70 0.75 0.79
N ASN A 44 -5.83 1.43 0.63
CA ASN A 44 -6.12 2.62 1.44
C ASN A 44 -6.22 2.28 2.95
N ALA A 45 -6.82 1.14 3.30
CA ALA A 45 -6.88 0.67 4.68
C ALA A 45 -5.48 0.36 5.26
N LEU A 46 -4.59 -0.25 4.45
CA LEU A 46 -3.19 -0.44 4.81
C LEU A 46 -2.52 0.89 5.14
N TYR A 47 -2.67 1.91 4.30
CA TYR A 47 -2.09 3.22 4.55
C TYR A 47 -2.68 3.91 5.79
N ALA A 48 -3.98 3.78 6.03
CA ALA A 48 -4.60 4.29 7.25
C ALA A 48 -4.01 3.63 8.51
N ALA A 49 -3.74 2.32 8.47
CA ALA A 49 -3.05 1.62 9.54
C ALA A 49 -1.60 2.11 9.72
N LEU A 50 -0.86 2.36 8.62
CA LEU A 50 0.48 2.96 8.69
C LEU A 50 0.46 4.34 9.35
N ASP A 51 -0.45 5.21 8.92
CA ASP A 51 -0.63 6.57 9.45
C ASP A 51 -1.05 6.55 10.94
N ALA A 52 -1.78 5.51 11.37
CA ALA A 52 -2.16 5.27 12.76
C ALA A 52 -1.06 4.60 13.61
N GLY A 53 0.13 4.35 13.05
CA GLY A 53 1.23 3.67 13.75
C GLY A 53 0.98 2.18 14.01
N GLN A 54 0.02 1.58 13.31
CA GLN A 54 -0.32 0.15 13.41
C GLN A 54 0.59 -0.69 12.51
N HIS A 55 1.89 -0.52 12.67
CA HIS A 55 2.89 -1.28 11.96
C HIS A 55 4.05 -1.60 12.88
N GLU A 56 4.69 -2.73 12.60
CA GLU A 56 5.94 -3.10 13.23
C GLU A 56 7.01 -3.05 12.15
N LEU A 57 8.14 -2.42 12.46
CA LEU A 57 9.29 -2.47 11.60
C LEU A 57 9.79 -3.91 11.56
N LEU A 58 9.89 -4.48 10.36
CA LEU A 58 10.52 -5.77 10.16
C LEU A 58 12.01 -5.61 10.49
N ASP A 59 12.38 -6.01 11.71
CA ASP A 59 13.77 -6.24 12.08
C ASP A 59 14.17 -7.61 11.54
N PHE A 60 14.87 -7.60 10.40
CA PHE A 60 15.37 -8.82 9.77
C PHE A 60 16.42 -9.54 10.63
N LYS A 61 16.87 -8.94 11.75
CA LYS A 61 17.89 -9.49 12.65
C LYS A 61 19.02 -10.14 11.86
N ASP A 62 19.48 -9.46 10.81
CA ASP A 62 20.58 -9.93 9.98
C ASP A 62 21.84 -9.95 10.85
N SER A 63 21.98 -11.08 11.54
CA SER A 63 22.99 -11.42 12.52
C SER A 63 23.75 -12.62 12.00
N ARG A 64 24.33 -12.49 10.80
CA ARG A 64 25.49 -13.26 10.32
C ARG A 64 26.32 -12.31 9.45
N ARG A 65 27.45 -11.74 9.89
CA ARG A 65 28.69 -12.28 10.51
C ARG A 65 29.56 -13.02 9.48
N ALA A 66 30.45 -12.27 8.82
CA ALA A 66 31.86 -12.57 8.55
C ALA A 66 32.50 -11.32 7.93
#